data_AF-A0A9N9T0T4-F1
#
_entry.id   AF-A0A9N9T0T4-F1
#
_cell.length_a   1.000
_cell.length_b   1.000
_cell.length_c   1.000
_cell.angle_alpha   90.00
_cell.angle_beta   90.00
_cell.angle_gamma   90.00
#
_symmetry.space_group_name_H-M   'P 1'
#
loop_
_entity.id
_entity.type
_entity.pdbx_description
1 polymer ?
#
loop_
_entity_poly.entity_id
_entity_poly.type
_entity_poly.pdbx_seq_one_letter_code
_entity_poly.pdbx_strand_id
1 'polypeptide(L)'
;MAMTSSQVKREQQNNLTGGTGWPRRNSQTATNNTAPTNTFTPTAINRIINLYPLTNYIFGTKEPLFEKDPSVPARFQRMRDEFDRIGMRRSVEGVLLVHEHGLPHVLLLQLGTTFFKLPGGELNPGEDEVEGLKRLLTETLGRLDGVKQEWVVEDIIGNWWRPNFEPPQYPYIASHITKPKEHKRLFLVQLQEKALFAVPKNYKLVAAPLFELFDNSQGYGPIISSLPQALYYNFITL
;
A
#
# COMPACT_ATOMS: atom_id res chain seq x y z
N MET A 1 16.73 -73.87 29.61
CA MET A 1 17.07 -73.02 30.77
C MET A 1 16.45 -71.65 30.50
N ALA A 2 15.53 -71.21 31.35
CA ALA A 2 14.83 -69.94 31.21
C ALA A 2 15.52 -68.84 32.04
N MET A 3 15.65 -67.64 31.47
CA MET A 3 15.80 -66.33 32.13
C MET A 3 15.31 -65.26 31.13
N THR A 4 14.05 -64.81 31.21
CA THR A 4 13.46 -63.65 31.95
C THR A 4 13.61 -62.28 31.27
N SER A 5 12.44 -61.65 31.10
CA SER A 5 12.05 -60.51 30.26
C SER A 5 12.22 -59.13 30.94
N SER A 6 13.35 -58.88 31.60
CA SER A 6 13.52 -57.69 32.46
C SER A 6 14.67 -56.75 32.11
N GLN A 7 15.23 -56.80 30.89
CA GLN A 7 16.33 -55.90 30.49
C GLN A 7 16.13 -55.11 29.18
N VAL A 8 14.94 -55.09 28.57
CA VAL A 8 14.67 -54.30 27.34
C VAL A 8 13.84 -53.03 27.62
N LYS A 9 13.74 -52.58 28.88
CA LYS A 9 12.83 -51.47 29.26
C LYS A 9 13.44 -50.36 30.11
N ARG A 10 14.72 -50.03 29.90
CA ARG A 10 15.38 -48.90 30.60
C ARG A 10 16.30 -48.00 29.76
N GLU A 11 16.22 -48.02 28.44
CA GLU A 11 16.95 -47.06 27.57
C GLU A 11 16.07 -46.35 26.53
N GLN A 12 14.75 -46.34 26.72
CA GLN A 12 13.84 -45.67 25.80
C GLN A 12 12.82 -44.80 26.53
N GLN A 13 13.29 -43.99 27.47
CA GLN A 13 12.46 -42.95 28.08
C GLN A 13 13.35 -41.82 28.60
N ASN A 14 14.02 -41.09 27.71
CA ASN A 14 14.56 -39.77 28.04
C ASN A 14 14.90 -38.85 26.85
N ASN A 15 14.32 -39.07 25.66
CA ASN A 15 14.58 -38.17 24.52
C ASN A 15 13.33 -37.79 23.72
N LEU A 16 12.25 -37.47 24.42
CA LEU A 16 11.06 -36.82 23.84
C LEU A 16 10.85 -35.44 24.47
N THR A 17 11.84 -34.57 24.31
CA THR A 17 11.63 -33.12 24.31
C THR A 17 12.39 -32.52 23.12
N GLY A 18 12.10 -33.04 21.92
CA GLY A 18 12.44 -32.37 20.68
C GLY A 18 11.54 -31.14 20.54
N GLY A 19 12.01 -29.99 21.05
CA GLY A 19 11.31 -28.73 20.85
C GLY A 19 11.18 -28.44 19.36
N THR A 20 9.97 -28.52 18.84
CA THR A 20 9.62 -28.00 17.52
C THR A 20 9.65 -26.47 17.59
N GLY A 21 10.76 -25.87 17.19
CA GLY A 21 10.93 -24.42 17.19
C GLY A 21 12.12 -23.99 16.35
N TRP A 22 12.04 -22.76 15.82
CA TRP A 22 13.13 -22.12 15.07
C TRP A 22 14.48 -22.26 15.81
N PRO A 23 15.59 -22.45 15.09
CA PRO A 23 16.89 -22.69 15.71
C PRO A 23 17.28 -21.52 16.63
N ARG A 24 17.54 -21.82 17.91
CA ARG A 24 18.11 -20.86 18.86
C ARG A 24 19.57 -20.62 18.48
N ARG A 25 19.86 -19.46 17.91
CA ARG A 25 21.23 -19.02 17.65
C ARG A 25 21.94 -18.78 18.99
N ASN A 26 22.94 -19.59 19.31
CA ASN A 26 23.92 -19.26 20.34
C ASN A 26 24.79 -18.10 19.84
N SER A 27 24.62 -16.92 20.45
CA SER A 27 25.45 -15.75 20.19
C SER A 27 26.65 -15.75 21.12
N GLN A 28 27.82 -16.15 20.62
CA GLN A 28 29.11 -15.71 21.16
C GLN A 28 30.02 -15.37 19.99
N THR A 29 30.15 -14.07 19.72
CA THR A 29 31.37 -13.38 19.27
C THR A 29 31.02 -11.90 19.15
N ALA A 30 31.47 -11.12 20.13
CA ALA A 30 31.45 -9.67 20.09
C ALA A 30 32.70 -9.19 19.35
N THR A 31 32.52 -8.37 18.31
CA THR A 31 33.57 -7.55 17.72
C THR A 31 33.06 -6.12 17.64
N ASN A 32 33.65 -5.24 18.45
CA ASN A 32 33.37 -3.81 18.48
C ASN A 32 33.91 -3.15 17.22
N ASN A 33 33.03 -2.57 16.40
CA ASN A 33 33.39 -1.55 15.42
C ASN A 33 32.43 -0.38 15.58
N THR A 34 32.93 0.73 16.11
CA THR A 34 32.26 2.03 16.18
C THR A 34 32.20 2.66 14.80
N ALA A 35 31.02 2.64 14.19
CA ALA A 35 30.66 3.44 13.02
C ALA A 35 29.86 4.69 13.47
N PRO A 36 29.97 5.83 12.76
CA PRO A 36 29.34 7.08 13.18
C PRO A 36 27.81 6.98 13.16
N THR A 37 27.20 7.46 14.23
CA THR A 37 25.74 7.54 14.41
C THR A 37 25.15 8.59 13.47
N ASN A 38 24.74 8.19 12.27
CA ASN A 38 23.65 8.87 11.60
C ASN A 38 22.41 8.65 12.45
N THR A 39 21.86 9.71 13.02
CA THR A 39 20.58 9.70 13.73
C THR A 39 19.45 9.43 12.74
N PHE A 40 19.28 8.17 12.36
CA PHE A 40 17.99 7.67 11.91
C PHE A 40 17.09 7.72 13.14
N THR A 41 16.16 8.67 13.20
CA THR A 41 15.05 8.58 14.13
C THR A 41 14.20 7.38 13.68
N PRO A 42 14.14 6.29 14.47
CA PRO A 42 13.28 5.18 14.12
C PRO A 42 11.87 5.57 14.56
N THR A 43 11.10 6.21 13.68
CA THR A 43 9.66 6.46 13.90
C THR A 43 8.81 5.19 13.82
N ALA A 44 9.41 4.03 13.56
CA ALA A 44 8.75 2.91 12.90
C ALA A 44 8.55 1.66 13.78
N ILE A 45 7.95 1.78 14.98
CA ILE A 45 7.51 0.57 15.71
C ILE A 45 6.03 0.62 16.11
N ASN A 46 5.42 1.79 16.31
CA ASN A 46 3.99 1.88 16.69
C ASN A 46 3.39 3.20 16.24
N ARG A 47 3.34 3.44 14.92
CA ARG A 47 2.65 4.63 14.43
C ARG A 47 1.14 4.43 14.57
N ILE A 48 0.53 5.35 15.28
CA ILE A 48 -0.90 5.41 15.53
C ILE A 48 -1.55 6.19 14.40
N ILE A 49 -2.60 5.61 13.80
CA ILE A 49 -3.37 6.24 12.73
C ILE A 49 -4.82 6.34 13.22
N ASN A 50 -5.36 7.56 13.21
CA ASN A 50 -6.72 7.81 13.64
C ASN A 50 -7.67 7.50 12.49
N LEU A 51 -8.64 6.62 12.72
CA LEU A 51 -9.72 6.35 11.81
C LEU A 51 -10.99 6.97 12.36
N TYR A 52 -11.78 7.57 11.48
CA TYR A 52 -13.10 8.11 11.82
C TYR A 52 -14.20 7.33 11.10
N PRO A 53 -15.45 7.33 11.62
CA PRO A 53 -16.55 6.58 11.03
C PRO A 53 -16.83 7.02 9.58
N LEU A 54 -17.18 6.08 8.70
CA LEU A 54 -17.57 6.39 7.33
C LEU A 54 -18.68 7.45 7.25
N THR A 55 -19.60 7.46 8.22
CA THR A 55 -20.70 8.43 8.33
C THR A 55 -20.25 9.87 8.59
N ASN A 56 -18.99 10.11 8.98
CA ASN A 56 -18.45 11.46 9.13
C ASN A 56 -18.12 12.13 7.79
N TYR A 57 -18.09 11.38 6.70
CA TYR A 57 -17.69 11.86 5.39
C TYR A 57 -18.90 12.00 4.46
N ILE A 58 -18.99 13.15 3.81
CA ILE A 58 -20.08 13.45 2.87
C ILE A 58 -19.56 13.33 1.45
N PHE A 59 -20.26 12.55 0.63
CA PHE A 59 -19.91 12.34 -0.77
C PHE A 59 -20.84 13.16 -1.68
N GLY A 60 -20.34 14.31 -2.12
CA GLY A 60 -20.95 15.12 -3.17
C GLY A 60 -20.54 14.63 -4.56
N THR A 61 -21.15 15.19 -5.61
CA THR A 61 -20.80 14.90 -7.00
C THR A 61 -20.25 16.13 -7.72
N LYS A 62 -19.36 15.92 -8.70
CA LYS A 62 -18.85 16.94 -9.61
C LYS A 62 -18.76 16.44 -11.05
N GLU A 63 -18.33 17.31 -11.96
CA GLU A 63 -18.20 16.95 -13.36
C GLU A 63 -17.30 15.72 -13.59
N PRO A 64 -17.59 14.90 -14.62
CA PRO A 64 -16.83 13.70 -14.91
C PRO A 64 -15.34 13.97 -15.10
N LEU A 65 -14.50 13.06 -14.63
CA LEU A 65 -13.05 13.09 -14.82
C LEU A 65 -12.66 11.98 -15.79
N PHE A 66 -12.18 12.35 -16.97
CA PHE A 66 -11.80 11.37 -17.99
C PHE A 66 -10.32 11.01 -17.92
N GLU A 67 -10.03 9.74 -18.19
CA GLU A 67 -8.64 9.27 -18.33
C GLU A 67 -7.97 9.92 -19.53
N LYS A 68 -6.65 10.17 -19.42
CA LYS A 68 -5.85 10.74 -20.53
C LYS A 68 -5.84 9.83 -21.75
N ASP A 69 -5.83 8.52 -21.53
CA ASP A 69 -5.64 7.52 -22.57
C ASP A 69 -6.97 6.84 -22.92
N PRO A 70 -7.39 6.83 -24.20
CA PRO A 70 -8.67 6.23 -24.61
C PRO A 70 -8.64 4.70 -24.60
N SER A 71 -7.46 4.09 -24.51
CA SER A 71 -7.27 2.65 -24.52
C SER A 71 -5.96 2.21 -23.87
N VAL A 72 -5.85 0.93 -23.52
CA VAL A 72 -4.62 0.34 -22.97
C VAL A 72 -3.44 0.46 -23.96
N PRO A 73 -3.59 0.19 -25.28
CA PRO A 73 -2.52 0.44 -26.24
C PRO A 73 -2.07 1.90 -26.29
N ALA A 74 -3.01 2.85 -26.29
CA ALA A 74 -2.69 4.28 -26.29
C ALA A 74 -1.89 4.69 -25.04
N ARG A 75 -2.25 4.15 -23.87
CA ARG A 75 -1.51 4.35 -22.62
C ARG A 75 -0.05 3.90 -22.72
N PHE A 76 0.19 2.72 -23.28
CA PHE A 76 1.56 2.21 -23.43
C PHE A 76 2.34 2.92 -24.54
N GLN A 77 1.67 3.40 -25.60
CA GLN A 77 2.31 4.24 -26.61
C GLN A 77 2.80 5.56 -25.99
N ARG A 78 1.92 6.29 -25.30
CA ARG A 78 2.30 7.52 -24.60
C ARG A 78 3.41 7.29 -23.57
N MET A 79 3.39 6.16 -22.88
CA MET A 79 4.45 5.79 -21.94
C MET A 79 5.81 5.63 -22.63
N ARG A 80 5.86 5.07 -23.85
CA ARG A 80 7.10 4.98 -24.65
C ARG A 80 7.57 6.38 -25.04
N ASP A 81 6.68 7.18 -25.60
CA ASP A 81 7.00 8.54 -26.09
C ASP A 81 7.50 9.44 -24.94
N GLU A 82 6.88 9.36 -23.76
CA GLU A 82 7.33 10.07 -22.57
C GLU A 82 8.66 9.53 -22.03
N PHE A 83 8.87 8.22 -22.05
CA PHE A 83 10.09 7.61 -21.54
C PHE A 83 11.33 8.08 -22.30
N ASP A 84 11.22 8.22 -23.62
CA ASP A 84 12.32 8.72 -24.45
C ASP A 84 12.65 10.20 -24.18
N ARG A 85 11.67 10.99 -23.73
CA ARG A 85 11.82 12.43 -23.47
C ARG A 85 12.23 12.78 -22.05
N ILE A 86 11.63 12.13 -21.05
CA ILE A 86 11.76 12.49 -19.63
C ILE A 86 12.17 11.31 -18.73
N GLY A 87 12.38 10.12 -19.29
CA GLY A 87 12.77 8.93 -18.55
C GLY A 87 11.62 8.24 -17.83
N MET A 88 11.93 7.57 -16.72
CA MET A 88 10.96 6.77 -15.96
C MET A 88 9.75 7.60 -15.51
N ARG A 89 8.54 7.14 -15.84
CA ARG A 89 7.29 7.74 -15.33
C ARG A 89 7.23 7.61 -13.82
N ARG A 90 6.85 8.70 -13.15
CA ARG A 90 6.60 8.72 -11.70
C ARG A 90 5.10 8.86 -11.44
N SER A 91 4.55 7.94 -10.66
CA SER A 91 3.14 7.91 -10.28
C SER A 91 2.99 7.85 -8.76
N VAL A 92 1.96 8.51 -8.23
CA VAL A 92 1.64 8.51 -6.79
C VAL A 92 0.18 8.18 -6.57
N GLU A 93 -0.12 7.38 -5.56
CA GLU A 93 -1.48 7.03 -5.16
C GLU A 93 -1.66 7.18 -3.66
N GLY A 94 -2.81 7.71 -3.25
CA GLY A 94 -3.18 7.91 -1.85
C GLY A 94 -4.09 6.79 -1.35
N VAL A 95 -3.76 6.24 -0.18
CA VAL A 95 -4.60 5.29 0.56
C VAL A 95 -5.27 6.07 1.69
N LEU A 96 -6.57 6.27 1.54
CA LEU A 96 -7.42 6.96 2.52
C LEU A 96 -8.19 5.89 3.30
N LEU A 97 -8.17 6.00 4.63
CA LEU A 97 -8.80 5.04 5.52
C LEU A 97 -9.94 5.67 6.32
N VAL A 98 -11.00 4.89 6.50
CA VAL A 98 -12.10 5.15 7.41
C VAL A 98 -12.39 3.89 8.21
N HIS A 99 -13.29 3.95 9.18
CA HIS A 99 -13.84 2.73 9.77
C HIS A 99 -15.35 2.66 9.65
N GLU A 100 -15.86 1.43 9.59
CA GLU A 100 -17.27 1.13 9.74
C GLU A 100 -17.36 -0.09 10.65
N HIS A 101 -18.16 0.02 11.72
CA HIS A 101 -18.27 -1.01 12.76
C HIS A 101 -16.91 -1.44 13.38
N GLY A 102 -15.96 -0.50 13.48
CA GLY A 102 -14.63 -0.77 14.05
C GLY A 102 -13.67 -1.48 13.09
N LEU A 103 -14.05 -1.70 11.84
CA LEU A 103 -13.20 -2.33 10.82
C LEU A 103 -12.61 -1.27 9.89
N PRO A 104 -11.28 -1.29 9.62
CA PRO A 104 -10.68 -0.39 8.65
C PRO A 104 -11.18 -0.68 7.22
N HIS A 105 -11.54 0.39 6.52
CA HIS A 105 -11.93 0.36 5.11
C HIS A 105 -11.04 1.30 4.31
N VAL A 106 -10.65 0.87 3.10
CA VAL A 106 -9.93 1.70 2.12
C VAL A 106 -10.95 2.36 1.21
N LEU A 107 -10.83 3.68 1.00
CA LEU A 107 -11.63 4.38 0.01
C LEU A 107 -11.08 4.14 -1.40
N LEU A 108 -11.91 3.60 -2.29
CA LEU A 108 -11.56 3.26 -3.67
C LEU A 108 -12.50 3.95 -4.67
N LEU A 109 -11.93 4.36 -5.80
CA LEU A 109 -12.66 4.84 -6.97
C LEU A 109 -13.09 3.64 -7.82
N GLN A 110 -14.39 3.39 -7.92
CA GLN A 110 -14.98 2.36 -8.75
C GLN A 110 -15.45 2.95 -10.09
N LEU A 111 -15.07 2.32 -11.21
CA LEU A 111 -15.55 2.60 -12.56
C LEU A 111 -16.25 1.35 -13.09
N GLY A 112 -17.49 1.51 -13.53
CA GLY A 112 -18.30 0.35 -13.90
C GLY A 112 -18.48 -0.60 -12.71
N THR A 113 -18.40 -1.91 -12.94
CA THR A 113 -18.67 -2.93 -11.93
C THR A 113 -17.43 -3.50 -11.27
N THR A 114 -16.35 -3.74 -12.04
CA THR A 114 -15.19 -4.53 -11.60
C THR A 114 -13.86 -3.78 -11.62
N PHE A 115 -13.85 -2.49 -11.92
CA PHE A 115 -12.61 -1.72 -12.03
C PHE A 115 -12.46 -0.75 -10.87
N PHE A 116 -11.41 -0.95 -10.07
CA PHE A 116 -11.12 -0.18 -8.87
C PHE A 116 -9.76 0.51 -8.96
N LYS A 117 -9.67 1.73 -8.46
CA LYS A 117 -8.46 2.54 -8.41
C LYS A 117 -8.30 3.22 -7.05
N LEU A 118 -7.05 3.45 -6.66
CA LEU A 118 -6.73 4.44 -5.64
C LEU A 118 -6.75 5.84 -6.27
N PRO A 119 -7.16 6.89 -5.53
CA PRO A 119 -7.03 8.26 -6.01
C PRO A 119 -5.55 8.64 -6.10
N GLY A 120 -5.15 9.25 -7.21
CA GLY A 120 -3.75 9.50 -7.53
C GLY A 120 -3.54 9.73 -9.02
N GLY A 121 -2.32 9.58 -9.48
CA GLY A 121 -1.98 9.80 -10.88
C GLY A 121 -0.51 10.05 -11.13
N GLU A 122 -0.25 10.66 -12.29
CA GLU A 122 1.10 10.92 -12.80
C GLU A 122 1.62 12.27 -12.29
N LEU A 123 2.89 12.29 -11.88
CA LEU A 123 3.60 13.50 -11.51
C LEU A 123 4.11 14.25 -12.74
N ASN A 124 4.15 15.57 -12.64
CA ASN A 124 4.84 16.41 -13.61
C ASN A 124 6.37 16.23 -13.48
N PRO A 125 7.15 16.49 -14.55
CA PRO A 125 8.60 16.44 -14.46
C PRO A 125 9.14 17.37 -13.36
N GLY A 126 9.95 16.82 -12.46
CA GLY A 126 10.51 17.57 -11.33
C GLY A 126 9.54 17.87 -10.18
N GLU A 127 8.27 17.44 -10.27
CA GLU A 127 7.28 17.64 -9.21
C GLU A 127 7.64 16.81 -7.96
N ASP A 128 7.47 17.42 -6.79
CA ASP A 128 7.55 16.72 -5.51
C ASP A 128 6.40 15.71 -5.39
N GLU A 129 6.69 14.56 -4.79
CA GLU A 129 5.71 13.47 -4.73
C GLU A 129 4.54 13.76 -3.81
N VAL A 130 4.81 14.40 -2.67
CA VAL A 130 3.79 14.72 -1.67
C VAL A 130 2.92 15.84 -2.22
N GLU A 131 3.52 16.92 -2.73
CA GLU A 131 2.75 18.03 -3.30
C GLU A 131 1.99 17.62 -4.57
N GLY A 132 2.58 16.78 -5.41
CA GLY A 132 1.89 16.19 -6.55
C GLY A 132 0.71 15.30 -6.14
N LEU A 133 0.86 14.50 -5.09
CA LEU A 133 -0.26 13.72 -4.55
C LEU A 133 -1.37 14.63 -4.04
N LYS A 134 -1.07 15.68 -3.26
CA LYS A 134 -2.06 16.64 -2.78
C LYS A 134 -2.81 17.32 -3.93
N ARG A 135 -2.11 17.69 -5.01
CA ARG A 135 -2.72 18.22 -6.24
C ARG A 135 -3.68 17.21 -6.85
N LEU A 136 -3.24 15.97 -7.05
CA LEU A 136 -4.03 14.89 -7.66
C LEU A 136 -5.26 14.54 -6.81
N LEU A 137 -5.14 14.48 -5.48
CA LEU A 137 -6.26 14.26 -4.57
C LEU A 137 -7.26 15.41 -4.62
N THR A 138 -6.78 16.65 -4.72
CA THR A 138 -7.64 17.84 -4.87
C THR A 138 -8.37 17.81 -6.22
N GLU A 139 -7.67 17.52 -7.30
CA GLU A 139 -8.25 17.35 -8.64
C GLU A 139 -9.33 16.26 -8.65
N THR A 140 -9.07 15.13 -7.98
CA THR A 140 -9.98 13.97 -8.00
C THR A 140 -11.14 14.11 -7.02
N LEU A 141 -10.91 14.54 -5.78
CA LEU A 141 -11.89 14.51 -4.68
C LEU A 141 -12.14 15.86 -4.01
N GLY A 142 -11.39 16.91 -4.37
CA GLY A 142 -11.51 18.24 -3.78
C GLY A 142 -12.85 18.92 -4.06
N ARG A 143 -13.27 19.76 -3.10
CA ARG A 143 -14.56 20.48 -3.10
C ARG A 143 -14.63 21.53 -4.22
N LEU A 144 -15.86 21.81 -4.68
CA LEU A 144 -16.13 22.84 -5.70
C LEU A 144 -16.40 24.24 -5.14
N ASP A 145 -16.64 24.34 -3.83
CA ASP A 145 -17.01 25.59 -3.15
C ASP A 145 -15.81 26.50 -2.82
N GLY A 146 -14.64 26.20 -3.37
CA GLY A 146 -13.41 26.98 -3.16
C GLY A 146 -12.74 26.74 -1.81
N VAL A 147 -13.34 25.95 -0.91
CA VAL A 147 -12.69 25.56 0.35
C VAL A 147 -11.61 24.53 0.05
N LYS A 148 -10.35 24.92 0.24
CA LYS A 148 -9.22 24.00 0.08
C LYS A 148 -9.27 22.93 1.16
N GLN A 149 -9.33 21.67 0.71
CA GLN A 149 -9.14 20.52 1.59
C GLN A 149 -7.66 20.39 1.90
N GLU A 150 -7.31 20.35 3.18
CA GLU A 150 -5.96 20.02 3.61
C GLU A 150 -5.78 18.50 3.61
N TRP A 151 -4.71 18.03 2.96
CA TRP A 151 -4.33 16.63 2.85
C TRP A 151 -3.07 16.39 3.67
N VAL A 152 -3.17 15.54 4.69
CA VAL A 152 -2.04 15.17 5.54
C VAL A 152 -1.48 13.85 5.00
N VAL A 153 -0.31 13.92 4.37
CA VAL A 153 0.39 12.75 3.82
C VAL A 153 1.38 12.27 4.86
N GLU A 154 1.14 11.09 5.42
CA GLU A 154 1.88 10.56 6.57
C GLU A 154 3.11 9.77 6.14
N ASP A 155 2.88 8.67 5.41
CA ASP A 155 3.87 7.64 5.19
C ASP A 155 3.86 7.07 3.80
N ILE A 156 5.03 6.55 3.39
CA ILE A 156 5.15 5.69 2.22
C ILE A 156 4.85 4.25 2.65
N ILE A 157 3.81 3.66 2.07
CA ILE A 157 3.35 2.30 2.42
C ILE A 157 3.66 1.26 1.34
N GLY A 158 4.14 1.70 0.18
CA GLY A 158 4.51 0.78 -0.88
C GLY A 158 5.22 1.46 -2.04
N ASN A 159 6.04 0.69 -2.73
CA ASN A 159 6.65 1.07 -4.00
C ASN A 159 6.46 -0.07 -4.99
N TRP A 160 6.08 0.27 -6.21
CA TRP A 160 5.83 -0.66 -7.29
C TRP A 160 6.57 -0.20 -8.55
N TRP A 161 7.20 -1.15 -9.24
CA TRP A 161 7.96 -0.87 -10.46
C TRP A 161 7.39 -1.65 -11.63
N ARG A 162 7.28 -0.95 -12.76
CA ARG A 162 6.96 -1.54 -14.06
C ARG A 162 8.25 -1.70 -14.86
N PRO A 163 8.71 -2.92 -15.18
CA PRO A 163 9.97 -3.11 -15.90
C PRO A 163 9.88 -2.79 -17.39
N ASN A 164 8.72 -3.07 -18.01
CA ASN A 164 8.50 -2.99 -19.46
C ASN A 164 7.25 -2.15 -19.79
N PHE A 165 7.02 -1.84 -21.06
CA PHE A 165 5.80 -1.16 -21.52
C PHE A 165 4.62 -2.13 -21.64
N GLU A 166 4.35 -2.83 -20.55
CA GLU A 166 3.38 -3.92 -20.42
C GLU A 166 2.70 -3.87 -19.04
N PRO A 167 1.54 -4.53 -18.84
CA PRO A 167 0.77 -4.48 -17.59
C PRO A 167 1.48 -4.90 -16.27
N PRO A 168 2.40 -5.87 -16.23
CA PRO A 168 2.98 -6.35 -14.96
C PRO A 168 3.72 -5.27 -14.15
N GLN A 169 3.53 -5.30 -12.84
CA GLN A 169 4.19 -4.45 -11.85
C GLN A 169 4.65 -5.31 -10.67
N TYR A 170 5.76 -4.94 -10.05
CA TYR A 170 6.38 -5.71 -8.96
C TYR A 170 6.70 -4.80 -7.78
N PRO A 171 6.58 -5.29 -6.53
CA PRO A 171 6.91 -4.51 -5.32
C PRO A 171 8.43 -4.40 -5.08
N TYR A 172 9.25 -4.64 -6.11
CA TYR A 172 10.70 -4.56 -6.13
C TYR A 172 11.16 -4.27 -7.57
N ILE A 173 12.40 -3.81 -7.73
CA ILE A 173 13.02 -3.71 -9.06
C ILE A 173 13.48 -5.11 -9.47
N ALA A 174 12.89 -5.65 -10.54
CA ALA A 174 13.22 -7.00 -11.01
C ALA A 174 14.70 -7.14 -11.41
N SER A 175 15.25 -8.35 -11.26
CA SER A 175 16.64 -8.65 -11.58
C SER A 175 17.02 -8.21 -13.00
N HIS A 176 18.22 -7.63 -13.14
CA HIS A 176 18.76 -7.11 -14.39
C HIS A 176 18.01 -5.91 -15.00
N ILE A 177 16.95 -5.41 -14.37
CA ILE A 177 16.25 -4.19 -14.80
C ILE A 177 16.97 -2.96 -14.23
N THR A 178 17.71 -2.25 -15.07
CA THR A 178 18.39 -1.00 -14.71
C THR A 178 17.56 0.25 -15.04
N LYS A 179 16.55 0.12 -15.92
CA LYS A 179 15.71 1.23 -16.40
C LYS A 179 14.23 0.83 -16.41
N PRO A 180 13.57 0.77 -15.25
CA PRO A 180 12.12 0.56 -15.18
C PRO A 180 11.37 1.70 -15.88
N LYS A 181 10.18 1.41 -16.42
CA LYS A 181 9.36 2.34 -17.20
C LYS A 181 8.47 3.21 -16.34
N GLU A 182 8.04 2.69 -15.19
CA GLU A 182 7.23 3.40 -14.21
C GLU A 182 7.68 3.01 -12.80
N HIS A 183 7.76 4.00 -11.92
CA HIS A 183 7.82 3.82 -10.48
C HIS A 183 6.58 4.46 -9.87
N LYS A 184 5.78 3.65 -9.19
CA LYS A 184 4.56 4.04 -8.50
C LYS A 184 4.79 3.97 -6.99
N ARG A 185 4.47 5.06 -6.29
CA ARG A 185 4.59 5.15 -4.84
C ARG A 185 3.22 5.30 -4.20
N LEU A 186 2.98 4.53 -3.14
CA LEU A 186 1.74 4.56 -2.36
C LEU A 186 1.99 5.33 -1.07
N PHE A 187 1.08 6.24 -0.74
CA PHE A 187 1.13 7.01 0.49
C PHE A 187 -0.12 6.79 1.34
N LEU A 188 0.06 6.69 2.65
CA LEU A 188 -1.04 6.79 3.61
C LEU A 188 -1.42 8.26 3.78
N VAL A 189 -2.71 8.56 3.65
CA VAL A 189 -3.24 9.92 3.78
C VAL A 189 -4.19 9.96 4.98
N GLN A 190 -3.79 10.68 6.02
CA GLN A 190 -4.58 10.87 7.23
C GLN A 190 -5.75 11.82 6.94
N LEU A 191 -6.97 11.33 7.14
CA LEU A 191 -8.17 12.13 7.01
C LEU A 191 -8.43 12.93 8.30
N GLN A 192 -9.02 14.11 8.14
CA GLN A 192 -9.59 14.88 9.23
C GLN A 192 -10.86 14.19 9.75
N GLU A 193 -11.30 14.56 10.96
CA GLU A 193 -12.48 13.95 11.59
C GLU A 193 -13.73 13.98 10.69
N LYS A 194 -13.90 15.06 9.93
CA LYS A 194 -14.98 15.27 8.96
C LYS A 194 -14.43 15.86 7.69
N ALA A 195 -14.92 15.40 6.54
CA ALA A 195 -14.60 16.01 5.25
C ALA A 195 -15.76 15.85 4.26
N LEU A 196 -15.79 16.73 3.26
CA LEU A 196 -16.66 16.62 2.10
C LEU A 196 -15.80 16.29 0.89
N PHE A 197 -16.12 15.18 0.21
CA PHE A 197 -15.49 14.79 -1.04
C PHE A 197 -16.44 15.10 -2.20
N ALA A 198 -15.94 15.78 -3.25
CA ALA A 198 -16.68 15.93 -4.49
C ALA A 198 -16.18 14.90 -5.50
N VAL A 199 -16.97 13.83 -5.68
CA VAL A 199 -16.62 12.67 -6.51
C VAL A 199 -17.05 12.92 -7.96
N PRO A 200 -16.19 12.70 -8.97
CA PRO A 200 -16.60 12.86 -10.37
C PRO A 200 -17.73 11.88 -10.72
N LYS A 201 -18.77 12.35 -11.44
CA LYS A 201 -20.00 11.57 -11.71
C LYS A 201 -19.80 10.22 -12.40
N ASN A 202 -18.69 10.04 -13.12
CA ASN A 202 -18.35 8.77 -13.78
C ASN A 202 -17.61 7.77 -12.86
N TYR A 203 -17.41 8.13 -11.60
CA TYR A 203 -16.84 7.30 -10.56
C TYR A 203 -17.83 7.15 -9.40
N LYS A 204 -17.72 6.02 -8.69
CA LYS A 204 -18.30 5.85 -7.37
C LYS A 204 -17.18 5.73 -6.35
N LEU A 205 -17.24 6.49 -5.26
CA LEU A 205 -16.32 6.28 -4.14
C LEU A 205 -16.92 5.23 -3.20
N VAL A 206 -16.21 4.13 -3.00
CA VAL A 206 -16.63 3.00 -2.16
C VAL A 206 -15.65 2.81 -1.02
N ALA A 207 -16.14 2.32 0.12
CA ALA A 207 -15.31 1.91 1.25
C ALA A 207 -15.20 0.38 1.23
N ALA A 208 -14.01 -0.16 0.95
CA ALA A 208 -13.76 -1.59 0.89
C ALA A 208 -13.05 -2.07 2.16
N PRO A 209 -13.62 -2.99 2.95
CA PRO A 209 -12.97 -3.50 4.15
C PRO A 209 -11.71 -4.29 3.82
N LEU A 210 -10.72 -4.26 4.70
CA LEU A 210 -9.43 -4.95 4.45
C LEU A 210 -9.59 -6.45 4.17
N PHE A 211 -10.55 -7.13 4.78
CA PHE A 211 -10.77 -8.57 4.55
C PHE A 211 -11.28 -8.88 3.13
N GLU A 212 -11.94 -7.93 2.46
CA GLU A 212 -12.41 -8.10 1.08
C GLU A 212 -11.27 -7.92 0.08
N LEU A 213 -10.30 -7.05 0.43
CA LEU A 213 -9.12 -6.79 -0.39
C LEU A 213 -8.09 -7.91 -0.28
N PHE A 214 -7.93 -8.49 0.91
CA PHE A 214 -6.88 -9.46 1.21
C PHE A 214 -6.91 -10.65 0.26
N ASP A 215 -5.79 -10.88 -0.42
CA ASP A 215 -5.58 -11.99 -1.36
C ASP A 215 -6.59 -12.05 -2.53
N ASN A 216 -7.27 -10.92 -2.83
CA ASN A 216 -8.25 -10.81 -3.90
C ASN A 216 -7.69 -10.03 -5.11
N SER A 217 -6.56 -10.49 -5.64
CA SER A 217 -5.92 -9.83 -6.79
C SER A 217 -6.74 -9.95 -8.09
N GLN A 218 -7.67 -10.90 -8.18
CA GLN A 218 -8.56 -11.05 -9.33
C GLN A 218 -9.58 -9.90 -9.39
N GLY A 219 -10.15 -9.48 -8.26
CA GLY A 219 -11.09 -8.37 -8.19
C GLY A 219 -10.42 -7.00 -8.12
N TYR A 220 -9.35 -6.87 -7.33
CA TYR A 220 -8.76 -5.58 -6.97
C TYR A 220 -7.39 -5.30 -7.61
N GLY A 221 -6.81 -6.27 -8.32
CA GLY A 221 -5.45 -6.18 -8.82
C GLY A 221 -4.40 -6.31 -7.71
N PRO A 222 -3.12 -6.55 -8.08
CA PRO A 222 -2.08 -6.95 -7.13
C PRO A 222 -1.71 -5.86 -6.11
N ILE A 223 -1.92 -4.59 -6.46
CA ILE A 223 -1.57 -3.46 -5.59
C ILE A 223 -2.59 -3.32 -4.46
N ILE A 224 -3.87 -3.14 -4.80
CA ILE A 224 -4.93 -2.93 -3.82
C ILE A 224 -5.11 -4.18 -2.95
N SER A 225 -5.01 -5.39 -3.53
CA SER A 225 -5.16 -6.63 -2.76
C SER A 225 -4.04 -6.89 -1.75
N SER A 226 -2.93 -6.15 -1.85
CA SER A 226 -1.78 -6.23 -0.93
C SER A 226 -1.81 -5.17 0.19
N LEU A 227 -2.76 -4.23 0.14
CA LEU A 227 -2.88 -3.17 1.15
C LEU A 227 -3.08 -3.71 2.57
N PRO A 228 -3.85 -4.78 2.83
CA PRO A 228 -3.97 -5.31 4.18
C PRO A 228 -2.63 -5.71 4.79
N GLN A 229 -1.68 -6.21 4.00
CA GLN A 229 -0.32 -6.53 4.46
C GLN A 229 0.55 -5.27 4.65
N ALA A 230 0.35 -4.24 3.83
CA ALA A 230 1.10 -2.99 3.91
C ALA A 230 0.63 -2.07 5.06
N LEU A 231 -0.61 -2.25 5.53
CA LEU A 231 -1.25 -1.47 6.57
C LEU A 231 -1.07 -2.09 7.97
N TYR A 232 0.19 -2.27 8.39
CA TYR A 232 0.57 -2.84 9.69
C TYR A 232 0.41 -1.86 10.88
N TYR A 233 -0.29 -0.74 10.69
CA TYR A 233 -0.42 0.36 11.65
C TYR A 233 -1.31 0.00 12.84
N ASN A 234 -1.12 0.70 13.96
CA ASN A 234 -2.05 0.64 15.07
C ASN A 234 -3.20 1.63 14.82
N PHE A 235 -4.36 1.11 14.41
CA PHE A 235 -5.53 1.93 14.14
C PHE A 235 -6.29 2.24 15.42
N ILE A 236 -6.52 3.53 15.68
CA ILE A 236 -7.47 3.98 16.70
C ILE A 236 -8.75 4.38 15.99
N THR A 237 -9.83 3.65 16.24
CA THR A 237 -11.17 4.00 15.77
C THR A 237 -11.78 4.99 16.75
N LEU A 238 -11.88 6.25 16.34
CA LEU A 238 -12.48 7.36 17.10
C LEU A 238 -13.95 7.53 16.76
#